data_AF-F4BWN4-F1
#
_entry.id   AF-F4BWN4-F1
#
_cell.length_a   1.000
_cell.length_b   1.000
_cell.length_c   1.000
_cell.angle_alpha   90.00
_cell.angle_beta   90.00
_cell.angle_gamma   90.00
#
_symmetry.space_group_name_H-M   'P 1'
#
loop_
_entity.id
_entity.type
_entity.pdbx_description
1 polymer ?
#
loop_
_entity_poly.entity_id
_entity_poly.type
_entity_poly.pdbx_seq_one_letter_code
_entity_poly.pdbx_strand_id
1 'polypeptide(L)'
;MLTEDKSKPSNVRTGFACYTFEPKSNIPIKVIVLDDTQRDDDLNNPDSLGYGHASLDNERYDWLVKELDKGQAEGKLMIIAAHIPISVEQADSMMGWNPAAPISEAQLISKLHEYPNLILWIAGHRHLNIVTALKSPDAARPELGFWEVETASLRDFPQQLRTFEIVRNSDNTVSIFATDVDPAVREGSLAAISRSYAAATRQIFNMTPDPMSTGSYDAELVKQLTPEMQAKLSVVGGGI
;
A
#
# COMPACT_ATOMS: atom_id res chain seq x y z
N MET A 1 10.36 25.22 22.79
CA MET A 1 11.59 24.52 22.33
C MET A 1 11.83 23.36 23.28
N LEU A 2 11.27 22.20 22.99
CA LEU A 2 11.59 20.98 23.72
C LEU A 2 12.96 20.51 23.20
N THR A 3 13.94 20.36 24.08
CA THR A 3 15.27 19.88 23.72
C THR A 3 15.19 18.40 23.33
N GLU A 4 15.60 18.05 22.12
CA GLU A 4 15.69 16.67 21.66
C GLU A 4 16.63 15.85 22.56
N ASP A 5 16.13 14.72 23.06
CA ASP A 5 16.91 13.78 23.84
C ASP A 5 17.89 13.03 22.95
N LYS A 6 19.16 13.46 22.98
CA LYS A 6 20.26 12.85 22.23
C LYS A 6 20.70 11.47 22.74
N SER A 7 19.98 10.84 23.66
CA SER A 7 20.24 9.47 24.09
C SER A 7 19.46 8.41 23.32
N LYS A 8 18.36 8.77 22.65
CA LYS A 8 17.52 7.82 21.90
C LYS A 8 18.16 7.41 20.56
N PRO A 9 17.93 6.20 20.04
CA PRO A 9 18.30 5.84 18.66
C PRO A 9 17.77 6.85 17.63
N SER A 10 18.49 7.08 16.53
CA SER A 10 18.16 8.15 15.56
C SER A 10 16.76 8.03 14.98
N ASN A 11 16.32 6.81 14.66
CA ASN A 11 14.97 6.54 14.16
C ASN A 11 13.87 6.93 15.16
N VAL A 12 14.11 6.78 16.47
CA VAL A 12 13.15 7.21 17.51
C VAL A 12 13.07 8.73 17.62
N ARG A 13 14.14 9.45 17.26
CA ARG A 13 14.15 10.92 17.27
C ARG A 13 13.44 11.50 16.05
N THR A 14 13.70 10.94 14.87
CA THR A 14 13.08 11.41 13.62
C THR A 14 11.68 10.85 13.41
N GLY A 15 11.22 9.93 14.26
CA GLY A 15 9.96 9.22 14.08
C GLY A 15 9.98 8.28 12.87
N PHE A 16 11.17 7.88 12.41
CA PHE A 16 11.34 7.08 11.21
C PHE A 16 10.91 5.63 11.46
N ALA A 17 9.79 5.23 10.86
CA ALA A 17 9.19 3.91 11.03
C ALA A 17 9.26 3.04 9.76
N CYS A 18 10.00 3.45 8.73
CA CYS A 18 10.16 2.66 7.52
C CYS A 18 11.18 1.52 7.70
N TYR A 19 10.93 0.38 7.08
CA TYR A 19 11.85 -0.77 7.06
C TYR A 19 11.57 -1.69 5.87
N THR A 20 12.51 -2.59 5.58
CA THR A 20 12.32 -3.60 4.53
C THR A 20 12.58 -5.00 5.06
N PHE A 21 11.96 -5.99 4.44
CA PHE A 21 12.23 -7.40 4.73
C PHE A 21 11.98 -8.27 3.50
N GLU A 22 12.52 -9.49 3.53
CA GLU A 22 12.34 -10.51 2.50
C GLU A 22 11.59 -11.69 3.12
N PRO A 23 10.35 -11.97 2.70
CA PRO A 23 9.53 -13.00 3.33
C PRO A 23 10.17 -14.40 3.31
N LYS A 24 10.90 -14.71 2.23
CA LYS A 24 11.65 -15.95 2.04
C LYS A 24 12.94 -15.66 1.28
N SER A 25 14.08 -16.08 1.81
CA SER A 25 15.40 -15.79 1.23
C SER A 25 15.65 -16.38 -0.16
N ASN A 26 14.90 -17.43 -0.53
CA ASN A 26 15.03 -18.10 -1.82
C ASN A 26 14.00 -17.63 -2.87
N ILE A 27 13.11 -16.70 -2.52
CA ILE A 27 12.15 -16.11 -3.45
C ILE A 27 12.51 -14.62 -3.58
N PRO A 28 12.72 -14.08 -4.80
CA PRO A 28 13.20 -12.72 -4.99
C PRO A 28 12.04 -11.72 -4.81
N ILE A 29 11.48 -11.64 -3.61
CA ILE A 29 10.44 -10.70 -3.20
C ILE A 29 10.97 -9.85 -2.04
N LYS A 30 10.80 -8.54 -2.16
CA LYS A 30 11.11 -7.55 -1.14
C LYS A 30 9.85 -6.81 -0.76
N VAL A 31 9.59 -6.70 0.54
CA VAL A 31 8.53 -5.85 1.09
C VAL A 31 9.18 -4.59 1.64
N ILE A 32 8.70 -3.44 1.18
CA ILE A 32 9.08 -2.11 1.63
C ILE A 32 7.92 -1.58 2.48
N VAL A 33 8.11 -1.51 3.78
CA VAL A 33 7.14 -0.92 4.69
C VAL A 33 7.46 0.56 4.80
N LEU A 34 6.60 1.37 4.22
CA LEU A 34 6.73 2.82 4.13
C LEU A 34 5.79 3.47 5.14
N ASP A 35 6.34 4.33 5.98
CA ASP A 35 5.55 5.25 6.79
C ASP A 35 5.30 6.51 5.97
N ASP A 36 4.13 6.58 5.36
CA ASP A 36 3.64 7.70 4.55
C ASP A 36 2.67 8.60 5.33
N THR A 37 2.64 8.49 6.66
CA THR A 37 1.76 9.31 7.49
C THR A 37 2.31 10.72 7.65
N GLN A 38 1.41 11.72 7.65
CA GLN A 38 1.77 13.10 7.96
C GLN A 38 2.43 13.20 9.35
N ARG A 39 3.58 13.89 9.41
CA ARG A 39 4.27 14.10 10.69
C ARG A 39 3.54 15.11 11.55
N ASP A 40 3.68 14.99 12.87
CA ASP A 40 3.13 15.96 13.83
C ASP A 40 3.67 17.39 13.64
N ASP A 41 4.85 17.54 13.04
CA ASP A 41 5.50 18.81 12.74
C ASP A 41 5.35 19.26 11.27
N ASP A 42 4.65 18.50 10.43
CA ASP A 42 4.28 18.94 9.08
C ASP A 42 3.29 20.11 9.18
N LEU A 43 3.38 21.05 8.22
CA LEU A 43 2.41 22.12 8.11
C LEU A 43 1.01 21.54 7.96
N ASN A 44 0.18 21.79 8.96
CA ASN A 44 -1.23 21.48 8.93
C ASN A 44 -2.02 22.77 8.73
N ASN A 45 -2.89 22.80 7.73
CA ASN A 45 -3.76 23.94 7.52
C ASN A 45 -4.79 23.96 8.66
N PRO A 46 -4.92 25.06 9.45
CA PRO A 46 -5.91 25.13 10.51
C PRO A 46 -7.36 24.96 10.03
N ASP A 47 -7.61 25.17 8.73
CA ASP A 47 -8.90 24.95 8.09
C ASP A 47 -9.08 23.49 7.58
N SER A 48 -8.00 22.69 7.51
CA SER A 48 -8.08 21.24 7.33
C SER A 48 -8.09 20.58 8.70
N LEU A 49 -9.24 20.06 9.12
CA LEU A 49 -9.49 19.46 10.44
C LEU A 49 -8.70 18.15 10.72
N GLY A 50 -7.39 18.04 10.46
CA GLY A 50 -6.60 16.89 10.95
C GLY A 50 -5.23 16.64 10.32
N TYR A 51 -4.51 15.66 10.88
CA TYR A 51 -3.23 15.10 10.40
C TYR A 51 -3.47 13.78 9.63
N GLY A 52 -4.60 13.68 8.93
CA GLY A 52 -5.02 12.44 8.26
C GLY A 52 -4.38 12.21 6.89
N HIS A 53 -3.59 13.17 6.38
CA HIS A 53 -3.08 13.10 5.03
C HIS A 53 -1.91 12.13 4.87
N ALA A 54 -1.70 11.67 3.64
CA ALA A 54 -0.41 11.13 3.24
C ALA A 54 0.65 12.24 3.17
N SER A 55 1.89 11.93 3.51
CA SER A 55 3.03 12.82 3.39
C SER A 55 4.33 12.03 3.32
N LEU A 56 5.29 12.55 2.56
CA LEU A 56 6.68 12.11 2.65
C LEU A 56 7.58 13.33 2.82
N ASP A 57 8.38 13.29 3.88
CA ASP A 57 9.55 14.14 3.99
C ASP A 57 10.68 13.65 3.07
N ASN A 58 11.73 14.47 2.93
CA ASN A 58 12.87 14.12 2.09
C ASN A 58 13.62 12.87 2.60
N GLU A 59 13.67 12.64 3.92
CA GLU A 59 14.38 11.50 4.50
C GLU A 59 13.71 10.17 4.10
N ARG A 60 12.38 10.09 4.25
CA ARG A 60 11.56 8.93 3.87
C ARG A 60 11.57 8.71 2.36
N TYR A 61 11.46 9.77 1.57
CA TYR A 61 11.51 9.66 0.11
C TYR A 61 12.87 9.18 -0.40
N ASP A 62 13.97 9.77 0.07
CA ASP A 62 15.31 9.33 -0.30
C ASP A 62 15.59 7.89 0.12
N TRP A 63 15.07 7.48 1.29
CA TRP A 63 15.15 6.10 1.74
C TRP A 63 14.35 5.15 0.83
N LEU A 64 13.12 5.51 0.48
CA LEU A 64 12.26 4.72 -0.41
C LEU A 64 12.95 4.52 -1.77
N VAL A 65 13.47 5.58 -2.37
CA VAL A 65 14.20 5.53 -3.65
C VAL A 65 15.40 4.59 -3.54
N LYS A 66 16.20 4.67 -2.47
CA LYS A 66 17.34 3.75 -2.25
C LYS A 66 16.90 2.29 -2.16
N GLU A 67 15.79 2.01 -1.48
CA GLU A 67 15.28 0.64 -1.34
C GLU A 67 14.70 0.10 -2.65
N LEU A 68 14.08 0.96 -3.47
CA LEU A 68 13.61 0.64 -4.81
C LEU A 68 14.77 0.38 -5.78
N ASP A 69 15.77 1.25 -5.80
CA ASP A 69 16.99 1.10 -6.60
C ASP A 69 17.70 -0.22 -6.26
N LYS A 70 17.85 -0.49 -4.95
CA LYS A 70 18.45 -1.74 -4.48
C LYS A 70 17.63 -2.96 -4.92
N GLY A 71 16.31 -2.93 -4.75
CA GLY A 71 15.45 -4.05 -5.14
C GLY A 71 15.48 -4.31 -6.65
N GLN A 72 15.49 -3.26 -7.47
CA GLN A 72 15.62 -3.35 -8.93
C GLN A 72 16.99 -3.92 -9.32
N ALA A 73 18.08 -3.40 -8.77
CA ALA A 73 19.45 -3.88 -9.05
C ALA A 73 19.67 -5.33 -8.61
N GLU A 74 19.08 -5.72 -7.47
CA GLU A 74 19.11 -7.08 -6.97
C GLU A 74 18.07 -7.99 -7.65
N GLY A 75 17.30 -7.51 -8.63
CA GLY A 75 16.27 -8.26 -9.36
C GLY A 75 15.23 -8.89 -8.43
N LYS A 76 14.64 -8.08 -7.55
CA LYS A 76 13.56 -8.48 -6.64
C LYS A 76 12.25 -7.86 -7.13
N LEU A 77 11.16 -8.64 -7.10
CA LEU A 77 9.82 -8.08 -7.13
C LEU A 77 9.60 -7.28 -5.84
N MET A 78 9.01 -6.10 -5.95
CA MET A 78 8.86 -5.17 -4.85
C MET A 78 7.40 -4.94 -4.54
N ILE A 79 7.07 -4.97 -3.25
CA ILE A 79 5.76 -4.64 -2.69
C ILE A 79 5.98 -3.47 -1.75
N ILE A 80 5.20 -2.41 -1.89
CA ILE A 80 5.14 -1.34 -0.90
C ILE A 80 3.92 -1.58 -0.03
N ALA A 81 4.10 -1.58 1.28
CA ALA A 81 3.01 -1.55 2.25
C ALA A 81 3.07 -0.20 2.97
N ALA A 82 2.00 0.58 2.82
CA ALA A 82 1.87 1.92 3.37
C ALA A 82 0.49 2.07 4.05
N HIS A 83 0.30 3.13 4.84
CA HIS A 83 -0.99 3.32 5.48
C HIS A 83 -1.99 3.96 4.53
N ILE A 84 -1.61 5.03 3.81
CA ILE A 84 -2.50 5.80 2.96
C ILE A 84 -2.38 5.36 1.48
N PRO A 85 -3.50 5.26 0.75
CA PRO A 85 -3.47 4.97 -0.68
C PRO A 85 -3.00 6.16 -1.52
N ILE A 86 -2.62 5.91 -2.78
CA ILE A 86 -2.21 6.94 -3.75
C ILE A 86 -3.10 6.94 -4.99
N SER A 87 -3.24 8.09 -5.65
CA SER A 87 -4.03 8.28 -6.88
C SER A 87 -5.54 8.00 -6.76
N VAL A 88 -6.09 7.88 -5.55
CA VAL A 88 -7.50 7.53 -5.33
C VAL A 88 -8.34 8.64 -4.68
N GLU A 89 -7.70 9.69 -4.18
CA GLU A 89 -8.35 10.84 -3.56
C GLU A 89 -8.17 12.10 -4.41
N GLN A 90 -9.06 13.07 -4.23
CA GLN A 90 -8.91 14.39 -4.85
C GLN A 90 -7.88 15.23 -4.08
N ALA A 91 -7.26 16.21 -4.75
CA ALA A 91 -6.15 16.99 -4.20
C ALA A 91 -6.50 17.83 -2.95
N ASP A 92 -7.79 18.09 -2.69
CA ASP A 92 -8.31 18.79 -1.52
C ASP A 92 -8.94 17.85 -0.48
N SER A 93 -8.84 16.53 -0.70
CA SER A 93 -9.35 15.53 0.24
C SER A 93 -8.54 15.53 1.52
N MET A 94 -9.27 15.50 2.64
CA MET A 94 -8.70 15.36 3.98
C MET A 94 -8.06 13.98 4.24
N MET A 95 -8.33 13.01 3.35
CA MET A 95 -7.76 11.66 3.35
C MET A 95 -6.72 11.48 2.23
N GLY A 96 -6.45 12.54 1.48
CA GLY A 96 -5.55 12.54 0.34
C GLY A 96 -4.13 12.95 0.69
N TRP A 97 -3.35 13.26 -0.34
CA TRP A 97 -1.96 13.69 -0.19
C TRP A 97 -1.87 15.13 0.31
N ASN A 98 -1.04 15.38 1.32
CA ASN A 98 -0.86 16.72 1.87
C ASN A 98 -0.29 17.67 0.78
N PRO A 99 -1.00 18.75 0.40
CA PRO A 99 -0.49 19.70 -0.60
C PRO A 99 0.78 20.43 -0.17
N ALA A 100 1.07 20.47 1.13
CA ALA A 100 2.27 21.07 1.70
C ALA A 100 3.43 20.06 1.88
N ALA A 101 3.23 18.78 1.54
CA ALA A 101 4.28 17.77 1.63
C ALA A 101 5.49 18.19 0.78
N PRO A 102 6.73 17.99 1.27
CA PRO A 102 7.94 18.26 0.50
C PRO A 102 7.98 17.51 -0.85
N ILE A 103 7.40 16.31 -0.87
CA ILE A 103 7.24 15.49 -2.06
C ILE A 103 5.75 15.45 -2.43
N SER A 104 5.42 15.87 -3.64
CA SER A 104 4.05 15.76 -4.15
C SER A 104 3.71 14.33 -4.55
N GLU A 105 2.42 13.96 -4.50
CA GLU A 105 1.94 12.66 -4.93
C GLU A 105 2.34 12.34 -6.38
N ALA A 106 2.25 13.34 -7.28
CA ALA A 106 2.64 13.18 -8.67
C ALA A 106 4.14 12.89 -8.83
N GLN A 107 5.00 13.50 -8.01
CA GLN A 107 6.44 13.19 -8.01
C GLN A 107 6.69 11.76 -7.53
N LEU A 108 6.01 11.32 -6.47
CA LEU A 108 6.10 9.94 -6.00
C LEU A 108 5.63 8.95 -7.08
N ILE A 109 4.44 9.12 -7.64
CA ILE A 109 3.88 8.24 -8.67
C ILE A 109 4.80 8.17 -9.90
N SER A 110 5.29 9.32 -10.38
CA SER A 110 6.24 9.35 -11.49
C SER A 110 7.51 8.55 -11.18
N LYS A 111 8.03 8.66 -9.95
CA LYS A 111 9.20 7.90 -9.52
C LYS A 111 8.90 6.40 -9.44
N LEU A 112 7.76 6.00 -8.89
CA LEU A 112 7.36 4.59 -8.79
C LEU A 112 7.24 3.91 -10.17
N HIS A 113 6.75 4.64 -11.18
CA HIS A 113 6.69 4.16 -12.57
C HIS A 113 8.07 3.99 -13.24
N GLU A 114 9.19 4.36 -12.60
CA GLU A 114 10.52 4.03 -13.11
C GLU A 114 10.93 2.58 -12.81
N TYR A 115 10.22 1.88 -11.90
CA TYR A 115 10.62 0.58 -11.37
C TYR A 115 9.76 -0.57 -11.93
N PRO A 116 10.21 -1.28 -12.98
CA PRO A 116 9.40 -2.33 -13.59
C PRO A 116 9.13 -3.54 -12.67
N ASN A 117 9.96 -3.72 -11.64
CA ASN A 117 9.78 -4.77 -10.65
C ASN A 117 8.84 -4.39 -9.49
N LEU A 118 8.34 -3.16 -9.42
CA LEU A 118 7.28 -2.80 -8.48
C LEU A 118 5.96 -3.43 -8.96
N ILE A 119 5.35 -4.26 -8.11
CA ILE A 119 4.16 -5.03 -8.50
C ILE A 119 2.90 -4.63 -7.74
N LEU A 120 3.05 -4.10 -6.52
CA LEU A 120 1.93 -3.91 -5.60
C LEU A 120 2.21 -2.78 -4.59
N TRP A 121 1.23 -1.91 -4.41
CA TRP A 121 1.06 -1.02 -3.26
C TRP A 121 -0.12 -1.54 -2.42
N ILE A 122 0.10 -1.80 -1.13
CA ILE A 122 -0.93 -2.23 -0.20
C ILE A 122 -1.23 -1.08 0.75
N ALA A 123 -2.50 -0.70 0.84
CA ALA A 123 -2.94 0.44 1.63
C ALA A 123 -4.17 0.13 2.51
N GLY A 124 -4.45 1.05 3.43
CA GLY A 124 -5.67 1.08 4.24
C GLY A 124 -6.26 2.47 4.25
N HIS A 125 -6.30 3.11 5.41
CA HIS A 125 -6.72 4.50 5.66
C HIS A 125 -8.19 4.83 5.37
N ARG A 126 -8.66 4.62 4.14
CA ARG A 126 -10.04 4.94 3.72
C ARG A 126 -11.07 3.91 4.12
N HIS A 127 -10.61 2.75 4.62
CA HIS A 127 -11.43 1.64 5.08
C HIS A 127 -12.23 0.96 3.95
N LEU A 128 -11.65 0.88 2.76
CA LEU A 128 -12.28 0.34 1.55
C LEU A 128 -11.54 -0.90 1.04
N ASN A 129 -12.29 -1.80 0.40
CA ASN A 129 -11.77 -2.97 -0.29
C ASN A 129 -11.74 -2.69 -1.80
N ILE A 130 -10.74 -1.92 -2.25
CA ILE A 130 -10.64 -1.41 -3.63
C ILE A 130 -9.36 -1.90 -4.28
N VAL A 131 -9.41 -2.09 -5.59
CA VAL A 131 -8.24 -2.31 -6.44
C VAL A 131 -8.17 -1.18 -7.46
N THR A 132 -7.01 -0.52 -7.53
CA THR A 132 -6.72 0.54 -8.48
C THR A 132 -5.54 0.14 -9.36
N ALA A 133 -5.68 0.29 -10.67
CA ALA A 133 -4.57 0.08 -11.61
C ALA A 133 -3.80 1.39 -11.81
N LEU A 134 -2.56 1.46 -11.34
CA LEU A 134 -1.63 2.50 -11.75
C LEU A 134 -1.01 2.07 -13.07
N LYS A 135 -1.67 2.47 -14.17
CA LYS A 135 -1.27 2.08 -15.53
C LYS A 135 0.09 2.68 -15.87
N SER A 136 0.88 1.94 -16.65
CA SER A 136 2.14 2.45 -17.16
C SER A 136 1.90 3.78 -17.92
N PRO A 137 2.75 4.80 -17.70
CA PRO A 137 2.73 6.02 -18.50
C PRO A 137 3.22 5.79 -19.95
N ASP A 138 3.87 4.64 -20.22
CA ASP A 138 4.33 4.24 -21.55
C ASP A 138 3.65 2.92 -21.97
N ALA A 139 2.74 3.01 -22.95
CA ALA A 139 1.99 1.87 -23.46
C ALA A 139 2.89 0.77 -24.07
N ALA A 140 4.11 1.10 -24.51
CA ALA A 140 5.08 0.13 -25.00
C ALA A 140 5.85 -0.58 -23.87
N ARG A 141 5.74 -0.07 -22.63
CA ARG A 141 6.36 -0.62 -21.43
C ARG A 141 5.31 -0.94 -20.35
N PRO A 142 4.42 -1.91 -20.57
CA PRO A 142 3.35 -2.25 -19.63
C PRO A 142 3.88 -2.69 -18.25
N GLU A 143 5.13 -3.15 -18.17
CA GLU A 143 5.80 -3.53 -16.94
C GLU A 143 6.07 -2.35 -15.98
N LEU A 144 5.89 -1.09 -16.38
CA LEU A 144 6.00 0.04 -15.45
C LEU A 144 4.70 0.32 -14.68
N GLY A 145 3.60 -0.31 -15.08
CA GLY A 145 2.35 -0.24 -14.32
C GLY A 145 2.38 -1.18 -13.12
N PHE A 146 1.66 -0.84 -12.06
CA PHE A 146 1.53 -1.67 -10.87
C PHE A 146 0.12 -1.57 -10.29
N TRP A 147 -0.19 -2.47 -9.37
CA TRP A 147 -1.49 -2.51 -8.72
C TRP A 147 -1.42 -1.80 -7.38
N GLU A 148 -2.50 -1.13 -7.03
CA GLU A 148 -2.76 -0.69 -5.68
C GLU A 148 -3.97 -1.42 -5.15
N VAL A 149 -3.86 -1.93 -3.93
CA VAL A 149 -4.92 -2.68 -3.27
C VAL A 149 -5.12 -2.14 -1.87
N GLU A 150 -6.31 -1.60 -1.64
CA GLU A 150 -6.75 -1.14 -0.35
C GLU A 150 -7.43 -2.26 0.42
N THR A 151 -7.34 -2.19 1.75
CA THR A 151 -7.98 -3.14 2.65
C THR A 151 -8.97 -2.43 3.57
N ALA A 152 -10.12 -3.08 3.78
CA ALA A 152 -11.14 -2.61 4.70
C ALA A 152 -10.61 -2.55 6.13
N SER A 153 -11.15 -1.61 6.90
CA SER A 153 -10.82 -1.53 8.31
C SER A 153 -11.47 -2.65 9.11
N LEU A 154 -10.79 -3.11 10.15
CA LEU A 154 -11.38 -4.00 11.15
C LEU A 154 -12.38 -3.28 12.07
N ARG A 155 -12.51 -1.95 11.96
CA ARG A 155 -13.52 -1.15 12.67
C ARG A 155 -14.82 -1.06 11.88
N ASP A 156 -14.75 -0.72 10.60
CA ASP A 156 -15.90 -0.38 9.78
C ASP A 156 -16.36 -1.55 8.90
N PHE A 157 -17.65 -1.59 8.55
CA PHE A 157 -18.17 -2.63 7.69
C PHE A 157 -17.45 -2.58 6.32
N PRO A 158 -16.95 -3.71 5.78
CA PRO A 158 -17.34 -5.10 6.11
C PRO A 158 -16.50 -5.82 7.19
N GLN A 159 -15.46 -5.19 7.74
CA GLN A 159 -14.51 -5.84 8.67
C GLN A 159 -13.94 -7.16 8.11
N GLN A 160 -13.56 -7.16 6.84
CA GLN A 160 -12.90 -8.28 6.17
C GLN A 160 -11.38 -8.15 6.27
N LEU A 161 -10.70 -9.29 6.31
CA LEU A 161 -9.27 -9.39 6.05
C LEU A 161 -9.06 -9.60 4.56
N ARG A 162 -7.86 -9.31 4.04
CA ARG A 162 -7.49 -9.61 2.65
C ARG A 162 -6.22 -10.43 2.60
N THR A 163 -6.24 -11.54 1.87
CA THR A 163 -5.05 -12.34 1.59
C THR A 163 -4.47 -11.97 0.23
N PHE A 164 -3.15 -12.05 0.11
CA PHE A 164 -2.41 -11.81 -1.13
C PHE A 164 -1.61 -13.06 -1.49
N GLU A 165 -1.98 -13.74 -2.56
CA GLU A 165 -1.26 -14.91 -3.07
C GLU A 165 -0.56 -14.52 -4.37
N ILE A 166 0.77 -14.63 -4.37
CA ILE A 166 1.60 -14.28 -5.52
C ILE A 166 2.05 -15.57 -6.18
N VAL A 167 1.58 -15.80 -7.40
CA VAL A 167 1.87 -17.00 -8.18
C VAL A 167 2.63 -16.65 -9.46
N ARG A 168 3.50 -17.57 -9.88
CA ARG A 168 4.14 -17.51 -11.19
C ARG A 168 3.31 -18.33 -12.17
N ASN A 169 2.95 -17.72 -13.29
CA ASN A 169 2.21 -18.37 -14.35
C ASN A 169 3.14 -19.14 -15.31
N SER A 170 2.59 -20.08 -16.07
CA SER A 170 3.35 -20.86 -17.07
C SER A 170 3.91 -20.02 -18.21
N ASP A 171 3.33 -18.85 -18.46
CA ASP A 171 3.79 -17.85 -19.44
C ASP A 171 4.82 -16.86 -18.85
N ASN A 172 5.30 -17.13 -17.63
CA ASN A 172 6.25 -16.33 -16.86
C ASN A 172 5.75 -14.93 -16.42
N THR A 173 4.45 -14.64 -16.55
CA THR A 173 3.84 -13.53 -15.81
C THR A 173 3.66 -13.89 -14.34
N VAL A 174 3.28 -12.91 -13.53
CA VAL A 174 2.88 -13.12 -12.14
C VAL A 174 1.43 -12.69 -11.97
N SER A 175 0.64 -13.52 -11.30
CA SER A 175 -0.69 -13.16 -10.81
C SER A 175 -0.63 -12.92 -9.31
N ILE A 176 -1.32 -11.87 -8.86
CA ILE A 176 -1.56 -11.59 -7.45
C ILE A 176 -3.06 -11.81 -7.21
N PHE A 177 -3.42 -12.85 -6.48
CA PHE A 177 -4.80 -13.04 -6.04
C PHE A 177 -5.02 -12.26 -4.74
N ALA A 178 -5.95 -11.31 -4.79
CA ALA A 178 -6.44 -10.57 -3.64
C ALA A 178 -7.81 -11.14 -3.27
N THR A 179 -7.91 -11.78 -2.09
CA THR A 179 -9.14 -12.46 -1.66
C THR A 179 -9.64 -11.86 -0.35
N ASP A 180 -10.91 -11.47 -0.34
CA ASP A 180 -11.60 -10.97 0.85
C ASP A 180 -12.05 -12.13 1.74
N VAL A 181 -11.68 -12.07 3.01
CA VAL A 181 -11.94 -13.12 4.00
C VAL A 181 -12.72 -12.54 5.16
N ASP A 182 -13.95 -13.04 5.34
CA ASP A 182 -14.74 -12.73 6.52
C ASP A 182 -14.19 -13.44 7.76
N PRO A 183 -13.99 -12.73 8.89
CA PRO A 183 -13.56 -13.35 10.12
C PRO A 183 -14.67 -14.26 10.68
N ALA A 184 -14.32 -15.50 10.97
CA ALA A 184 -15.18 -16.40 11.74
C ALA A 184 -15.15 -16.00 13.22
N VAL A 185 -16.23 -15.40 13.71
CA VAL A 185 -16.34 -14.93 15.09
C VAL A 185 -17.34 -15.77 15.89
N ARG A 186 -17.05 -15.99 17.17
CA ARG A 186 -17.97 -16.69 18.07
C ARG A 186 -19.14 -15.79 18.45
N GLU A 187 -20.36 -16.32 18.37
CA GLU A 187 -21.57 -15.61 18.83
C GLU A 187 -21.45 -15.13 20.28
N GLY A 188 -21.95 -13.91 20.52
CA GLY A 188 -21.87 -13.23 21.82
C GLY A 188 -20.47 -12.79 22.26
N SER A 189 -19.44 -12.95 21.42
CA SER A 189 -18.11 -12.39 21.69
C SER A 189 -18.04 -10.88 21.42
N LEU A 190 -17.01 -10.20 21.94
CA LEU A 190 -16.76 -8.79 21.61
C LEU A 190 -16.58 -8.55 20.10
N ALA A 191 -16.00 -9.51 19.38
CA ALA A 191 -15.86 -9.43 17.93
C ALA A 191 -17.21 -9.51 17.21
N ALA A 192 -18.11 -10.40 17.65
CA ALA A 192 -19.48 -10.47 17.11
C ALA A 192 -20.28 -9.18 17.38
N ILE A 193 -20.14 -8.62 18.58
CA ILE A 193 -20.75 -7.33 18.93
C ILE A 193 -20.17 -6.21 18.05
N SER A 194 -18.85 -6.15 17.87
CA SER A 194 -18.19 -5.18 16.98
C SER A 194 -18.74 -5.26 15.55
N ARG A 195 -18.91 -6.47 15.01
CA ARG A 195 -19.51 -6.67 13.67
C ARG A 195 -20.93 -6.12 13.58
N SER A 196 -21.75 -6.36 14.60
CA SER A 196 -23.11 -5.83 14.64
C SER A 196 -23.13 -4.30 14.66
N TYR A 197 -22.21 -3.67 15.38
CA TYR A 197 -22.08 -2.21 15.43
C TYR A 197 -21.56 -1.65 14.11
N ALA A 198 -20.58 -2.28 13.48
CA ALA A 198 -20.09 -1.86 12.17
C ALA A 198 -21.20 -1.85 11.11
N ALA A 199 -22.03 -2.90 11.09
CA ALA A 199 -23.20 -2.97 10.21
C ALA A 199 -24.25 -1.90 10.56
N ALA A 200 -24.56 -1.72 11.85
CA ALA A 200 -25.51 -0.71 12.31
C ALA A 200 -25.05 0.71 11.98
N THR A 201 -23.78 1.05 12.22
CA THR A 201 -23.17 2.34 11.86
C THR A 201 -23.34 2.62 10.38
N ARG A 202 -22.99 1.67 9.51
CA ARG A 202 -23.16 1.82 8.05
C ARG A 202 -24.62 2.12 7.67
N GLN A 203 -25.58 1.43 8.26
CA GLN A 203 -27.01 1.63 8.00
C GLN A 203 -27.55 2.96 8.55
N ILE A 204 -27.22 3.29 9.80
CA ILE A 204 -27.72 4.48 10.50
C ILE A 204 -27.20 5.77 9.86
N PHE A 205 -25.90 5.81 9.56
CA PHE A 205 -25.28 6.98 8.93
C PHE A 205 -25.47 6.99 7.41
N ASN A 206 -26.19 6.01 6.85
CA ASN A 206 -26.38 5.81 5.42
C ASN A 206 -25.05 5.95 4.65
N MET A 207 -24.01 5.31 5.18
CA MET A 207 -22.69 5.32 4.56
C MET A 207 -22.79 4.58 3.22
N THR A 208 -22.95 5.36 2.15
CA THR A 208 -22.77 4.86 0.79
C THR A 208 -21.29 4.56 0.62
N PRO A 209 -20.90 3.36 0.18
CA PRO A 209 -19.51 3.14 -0.22
C PRO A 209 -19.22 4.11 -1.37
N ASP A 210 -18.26 5.03 -1.16
CA ASP A 210 -17.69 5.85 -2.21
C ASP A 210 -17.05 4.95 -3.31
N PRO A 211 -16.74 5.50 -4.49
CA PRO A 211 -17.45 5.29 -5.75
C PRO A 211 -17.15 3.93 -6.38
N MET A 212 -17.69 2.81 -5.87
CA MET A 212 -17.64 1.55 -6.62
C MET A 212 -19.04 0.96 -6.81
N SER A 213 -19.34 0.63 -8.07
CA SER A 213 -20.56 -0.07 -8.47
C SER A 213 -20.61 -1.53 -8.00
N THR A 214 -19.50 -2.11 -7.52
CA THR A 214 -19.34 -3.56 -7.29
C THR A 214 -19.16 -4.00 -5.84
N GLY A 215 -18.88 -3.09 -4.89
CA GLY A 215 -18.63 -3.46 -3.48
C GLY A 215 -17.28 -4.15 -3.26
N SER A 216 -17.17 -4.99 -2.22
CA SER A 216 -15.99 -5.84 -1.94
C SER A 216 -15.95 -7.03 -2.90
N TYR A 217 -14.76 -7.36 -3.43
CA TYR A 217 -14.60 -8.44 -4.40
C TYR A 217 -13.19 -9.04 -4.38
N ASP A 218 -13.12 -10.31 -4.79
CA ASP A 218 -11.87 -11.01 -5.07
C ASP A 218 -11.35 -10.63 -6.45
N ALA A 219 -10.03 -10.48 -6.58
CA ALA A 219 -9.40 -10.07 -7.83
C ALA A 219 -8.17 -10.91 -8.16
N GLU A 220 -8.02 -11.25 -9.45
CA GLU A 220 -6.74 -11.65 -10.01
C GLU A 220 -6.08 -10.44 -10.67
N LEU A 221 -4.89 -10.07 -10.18
CA LEU A 221 -4.14 -8.93 -10.66
C LEU A 221 -2.92 -9.42 -11.43
N VAL A 222 -3.02 -9.37 -12.75
CA VAL A 222 -1.95 -9.83 -13.63
C VAL A 222 -0.89 -8.73 -13.77
N LYS A 223 0.37 -9.12 -13.59
CA LYS A 223 1.53 -8.24 -13.72
C LYS A 223 2.45 -8.73 -14.84
N GLN A 224 2.66 -7.86 -15.82
CA GLN A 224 3.68 -8.05 -16.84
C GLN A 224 5.07 -7.72 -16.26
N LEU A 225 6.02 -8.62 -16.53
CA LEU A 225 7.40 -8.56 -16.04
C LEU A 225 8.37 -8.36 -17.20
N THR A 226 9.52 -7.74 -16.93
CA THR A 226 10.60 -7.66 -17.94
C THR A 226 11.15 -9.05 -18.27
N PRO A 227 11.75 -9.24 -19.47
CA PRO A 227 12.42 -10.48 -19.82
C PRO A 227 13.47 -10.92 -18.78
N GLU A 228 14.20 -9.98 -18.19
CA GLU A 228 15.22 -10.26 -17.17
C GLU A 228 14.58 -10.83 -15.89
N MET A 229 13.46 -10.24 -15.45
CA MET A 229 12.76 -10.72 -14.26
C MET A 229 12.07 -12.06 -14.50
N GLN A 230 11.51 -12.28 -15.70
CA GLN A 230 10.98 -13.59 -16.11
C GLN A 230 12.07 -14.67 -16.07
N ALA A 231 13.24 -14.39 -16.65
CA ALA A 231 14.38 -15.31 -16.63
C ALA A 231 14.83 -15.61 -15.19
N LYS A 232 14.84 -14.60 -14.31
CA LYS A 232 15.21 -14.76 -12.91
C LYS A 232 14.21 -15.62 -12.12
N LEU A 233 12.91 -15.42 -12.31
CA LEU A 233 11.90 -16.27 -11.68
C LEU A 233 11.87 -17.68 -12.28
N SER A 234 12.38 -17.87 -13.50
CA SER A 234 12.38 -19.16 -14.18
C SER A 234 13.07 -20.28 -13.40
N VAL A 235 14.11 -19.91 -12.66
CA VAL A 235 14.98 -20.82 -11.88
C VAL A 235 14.58 -20.93 -10.40
N VAL A 236 13.58 -20.16 -9.96
CA VAL A 236 13.08 -20.16 -8.58
C VAL A 236 11.91 -21.14 -8.46
N GLY A 237 11.99 -22.08 -7.52
CA GLY A 237 10.86 -22.98 -7.21
C GLY A 237 10.73 -24.23 -8.09
N GLY A 238 11.75 -24.61 -8.87
CA GLY A 238 11.80 -25.88 -9.63
C GLY A 238 11.97 -27.15 -8.78
N GLY A 239 11.53 -27.11 -7.52
CA GLY A 239 11.60 -28.22 -6.57
C GLY A 239 10.22 -28.54 -6.02
N ILE A 240 9.38 -29.15 -6.86
CA ILE A 240 8.36 -30.11 -6.44
C ILE A 240 8.47 -31.30 -7.40
#